data_AF-A0A517TGW3-F1
#
_entry.id   AF-A0A517TGW3-F1
#
_cell.length_a   1.000
_cell.length_b   1.000
_cell.length_c   1.000
_cell.angle_alpha   90.00
_cell.angle_beta   90.00
_cell.angle_gamma   90.00
#
_symmetry.space_group_name_H-M   'P 1'
#
loop_
_entity.id
_entity.type
_entity.pdbx_description
1 polymer ?
#
loop_
_entity_poly.entity_id
_entity_poly.type
_entity_poly.pdbx_seq_one_letter_code
_entity_poly.pdbx_strand_id
1 'polypeptide(L)'
;MRLPTLPMALLVFACAAVDRADAYTPIFDNTHVLTNGLLSIEVMDPVAPDRQDRGVRFSPMAYVIQAEKGDTSYFYAPASQTAPPWNSDPNRYPAGTPMEFDLGDFDIRPPGFDDTTFGGAQDEFMKIGVGLLKRTVSGNYHQNNAYQLLGANTTANWNDASAVFTQTLPRETDTGYRYELETTMRLVRNQLQFDYELTNNGTNAFETAQYLHNFTYIGGESPSSGSEIEVPWDFSVQGNLNGVLQQDGRKLVYNDNVNRGAKPVIPVDQIGDAPYEMLVRQKNIDEQYREQVLLPDSTRTTSAEPLGIATWNDSSGVQFSPEVFVKLSVAPGATIAWSRTFTFGVIPEPSAFVLALTAAACFARRR
;
A
#
# COMPACT_ATOMS: atom_id res chain seq x y z
N MET A 1 -11.53 -63.10 -29.66
CA MET A 1 -11.33 -61.64 -29.66
C MET A 1 -10.49 -61.27 -28.45
N ARG A 2 -9.22 -60.87 -28.66
CA ARG A 2 -8.34 -60.33 -27.62
C ARG A 2 -8.22 -58.83 -27.88
N LEU A 3 -8.57 -58.00 -26.89
CA LEU A 3 -8.37 -56.55 -26.93
C LEU A 3 -6.87 -56.24 -26.85
N PRO A 4 -6.35 -55.25 -27.59
CA PRO A 4 -4.96 -54.83 -27.45
C PRO A 4 -4.82 -53.89 -26.24
N THR A 5 -3.82 -54.16 -25.40
CA THR A 5 -3.37 -53.29 -24.32
C THR A 5 -2.58 -52.11 -24.90
N LEU A 6 -3.05 -50.88 -24.71
CA LEU A 6 -2.23 -49.67 -24.96
C LEU A 6 -1.17 -49.51 -23.86
N PRO A 7 0.07 -49.10 -24.19
CA PRO A 7 1.05 -48.76 -23.19
C PRO A 7 0.72 -47.38 -22.59
N MET A 8 0.69 -47.32 -21.26
CA MET A 8 0.56 -46.09 -20.49
C MET A 8 1.88 -45.32 -20.59
N ALA A 9 1.92 -44.29 -21.43
CA ALA A 9 3.06 -43.39 -21.53
C ALA A 9 3.15 -42.57 -20.23
N LEU A 10 4.20 -42.82 -19.45
CA LEU A 10 4.56 -42.03 -18.29
C LEU A 10 5.04 -40.65 -18.80
N LEU A 11 4.20 -39.62 -18.72
CA LEU A 11 4.65 -38.25 -18.89
C LEU A 11 5.52 -37.88 -17.69
N VAL A 12 6.83 -37.94 -17.88
CA VAL A 12 7.79 -37.31 -16.97
C VAL A 12 7.70 -35.80 -17.22
N PHE A 13 7.02 -35.07 -16.33
CA PHE A 13 7.17 -33.62 -16.27
C PHE A 13 8.61 -33.35 -15.82
N ALA A 14 9.47 -32.96 -16.77
CA ALA A 14 10.71 -32.31 -16.42
C ALA A 14 10.34 -30.98 -15.76
N CYS A 15 10.47 -30.90 -14.43
CA CYS A 15 10.60 -29.60 -13.77
C CYS A 15 11.85 -28.96 -14.38
N ALA A 16 11.64 -28.02 -15.30
CA ALA A 16 12.69 -27.08 -15.64
C ALA A 16 13.14 -26.45 -14.31
N ALA A 17 14.42 -26.59 -13.99
CA ALA A 17 15.02 -25.77 -12.96
C ALA A 17 14.76 -24.32 -13.39
N VAL A 18 13.91 -23.62 -12.65
CA VAL A 18 13.82 -22.17 -12.78
C VAL A 18 15.22 -21.71 -12.38
N ASP A 19 15.96 -21.15 -13.33
CA ASP A 19 17.24 -20.51 -13.05
C ASP A 19 16.99 -19.59 -11.85
N ARG A 20 17.75 -19.84 -10.78
CA ARG A 20 17.67 -19.02 -9.56
C ARG A 20 17.97 -17.61 -10.06
N ALA A 21 17.00 -16.70 -9.96
CA ALA A 21 17.26 -15.29 -10.17
C ALA A 21 18.53 -14.94 -9.38
N ASP A 22 19.44 -14.17 -9.99
CA ASP A 22 20.58 -13.63 -9.26
C ASP A 22 20.05 -13.02 -7.96
N ALA A 23 20.75 -13.28 -6.85
CA ALA A 23 20.27 -12.84 -5.55
C ALA A 23 20.04 -11.32 -5.59
N TYR A 24 18.79 -10.90 -5.35
CA TYR A 24 18.42 -9.48 -5.29
C TYR A 24 19.42 -8.74 -4.41
N THR A 25 20.00 -7.67 -4.95
CA THR A 25 20.98 -6.87 -4.23
C THR A 25 20.25 -5.73 -3.53
N PRO A 26 20.26 -5.66 -2.18
CA PRO A 26 19.67 -4.54 -1.46
C PRO A 26 20.18 -3.19 -1.95
N ILE A 27 19.26 -2.26 -2.15
CA ILE A 27 19.53 -0.87 -2.51
C ILE A 27 20.09 -0.12 -1.30
N PHE A 28 19.59 -0.44 -0.11
CA PHE A 28 19.97 0.25 1.12
C PHE A 28 20.51 -0.71 2.17
N ASP A 29 21.38 -0.20 3.03
CA ASP A 29 21.79 -0.89 4.25
C ASP A 29 20.63 -0.98 5.24
N ASN A 30 20.71 -1.96 6.15
CA ASN A 30 19.73 -2.18 7.22
C ASN A 30 18.30 -2.47 6.69
N THR A 31 18.23 -3.29 5.64
CA THR A 31 17.01 -3.81 5.05
C THR A 31 17.02 -5.33 5.07
N HIS A 32 15.86 -5.93 4.81
CA HIS A 32 15.70 -7.36 4.62
C HIS A 32 15.14 -7.62 3.24
N VAL A 33 15.69 -8.64 2.57
CA VAL A 33 15.16 -9.11 1.29
C VAL A 33 14.31 -10.33 1.58
N LEU A 34 13.02 -10.23 1.32
CA LEU A 34 12.12 -11.37 1.28
C LEU A 34 12.10 -11.94 -0.14
N THR A 35 12.17 -13.25 -0.30
CA THR A 35 12.02 -13.90 -1.60
C THR A 35 11.35 -15.26 -1.51
N ASN A 36 10.54 -15.58 -2.52
CA ASN A 36 10.02 -16.93 -2.75
C ASN A 36 10.60 -17.57 -4.02
N GLY A 37 11.65 -16.97 -4.58
CA GLY A 37 12.30 -17.39 -5.83
C GLY A 37 11.65 -16.87 -7.12
N LEU A 38 10.41 -16.37 -7.06
CA LEU A 38 9.73 -15.71 -8.19
C LEU A 38 9.65 -14.19 -8.02
N LEU A 39 9.45 -13.75 -6.78
CA LEU A 39 9.35 -12.36 -6.37
C LEU A 39 10.36 -12.12 -5.25
N SER A 40 11.11 -11.02 -5.36
CA SER A 40 11.99 -10.51 -4.32
C SER A 40 11.50 -9.13 -3.89
N ILE A 41 11.41 -8.88 -2.59
CA ILE A 41 10.96 -7.61 -2.01
C ILE A 41 12.02 -7.13 -1.02
N GLU A 42 12.56 -5.94 -1.23
CA GLU A 42 13.38 -5.26 -0.22
C GLU A 42 12.48 -4.49 0.75
N VAL A 43 12.67 -4.71 2.04
CA VAL A 43 11.87 -4.10 3.10
C VAL A 43 12.78 -3.46 4.14
N MET A 44 12.45 -2.23 4.51
CA MET A 44 13.19 -1.53 5.55
C MET A 44 13.06 -2.26 6.90
N ASP A 45 14.17 -2.39 7.64
CA ASP A 45 14.11 -2.88 9.01
C ASP A 45 13.54 -1.77 9.93
N PRO A 46 12.36 -1.96 10.55
CA PRO A 46 11.74 -0.93 11.38
C PRO A 46 12.44 -0.72 12.72
N VAL A 47 13.29 -1.64 13.17
CA VAL A 47 14.02 -1.53 14.44
C VAL A 47 15.49 -1.13 14.24
N ALA A 48 15.96 -1.06 12.99
CA ALA A 48 17.29 -0.54 12.70
C ALA A 48 17.39 0.96 13.05
N PRO A 49 18.44 1.38 13.78
CA PRO A 49 18.63 2.78 14.19
C PRO A 49 18.96 3.72 13.03
N ASP A 50 19.64 3.21 12.01
CA ASP A 50 20.09 3.96 10.83
C ASP A 50 19.31 3.58 9.56
N ARG A 51 18.03 3.22 9.74
CA ARG A 51 17.10 3.00 8.62
C ARG A 51 16.89 4.27 7.80
N GLN A 52 16.51 4.11 6.53
CA GLN A 52 16.38 5.20 5.56
C GLN A 52 15.34 6.25 5.96
N ASP A 53 14.15 5.83 6.38
CA ASP A 53 13.13 6.74 6.90
C ASP A 53 13.04 6.72 8.43
N ARG A 54 13.27 7.90 9.00
CA ARG A 54 13.18 8.19 10.44
C ARG A 54 12.23 9.35 10.72
N GLY A 55 11.43 9.74 9.73
CA GLY A 55 10.41 10.77 9.87
C GLY A 55 9.25 10.31 10.76
N VAL A 56 8.30 11.22 10.97
CA VAL A 56 7.05 10.97 11.71
C VAL A 56 5.82 10.98 10.78
N ARG A 57 6.06 10.86 9.47
CA ARG A 57 5.01 10.84 8.45
C ARG A 57 4.61 9.42 8.10
N PHE A 58 5.59 8.60 7.71
CA PHE A 58 5.36 7.23 7.26
C PHE A 58 5.60 6.23 8.39
N SER A 59 4.86 5.13 8.34
CA SER A 59 5.12 3.97 9.18
C SER A 59 6.42 3.30 8.76
N PRO A 60 7.34 2.98 9.70
CA PRO A 60 8.50 2.17 9.38
C PRO A 60 8.14 0.69 9.23
N MET A 61 6.97 0.24 9.73
CA MET A 61 6.53 -1.15 9.61
C MET A 61 6.14 -1.50 8.19
N ALA A 62 6.52 -2.70 7.76
CA ALA A 62 6.18 -3.25 6.46
C ALA A 62 6.49 -2.30 5.29
N TYR A 63 7.48 -1.40 5.46
CA TYR A 63 7.86 -0.42 4.46
C TYR A 63 8.65 -1.13 3.37
N VAL A 64 7.95 -1.45 2.28
CA VAL A 64 8.55 -1.99 1.06
C VAL A 64 9.29 -0.89 0.31
N ILE A 65 10.58 -1.11 0.07
CA ILE A 65 11.45 -0.22 -0.70
C ILE A 65 11.28 -0.47 -2.18
N GLN A 66 11.35 -1.73 -2.61
CA GLN A 66 11.22 -2.12 -4.00
C GLN A 66 10.75 -3.57 -4.12
N ALA A 67 10.05 -3.88 -5.19
CA ALA A 67 9.74 -5.25 -5.60
C ALA A 67 10.47 -5.59 -6.90
N GLU A 68 10.91 -6.83 -7.08
CA GLU A 68 11.53 -7.31 -8.31
C GLU A 68 10.97 -8.68 -8.71
N LYS A 69 10.56 -8.80 -9.97
CA LYS A 69 10.07 -10.04 -10.56
C LYS A 69 10.73 -10.26 -11.91
N GLY A 70 11.64 -11.23 -11.98
CA GLY A 70 12.53 -11.36 -13.15
C GLY A 70 13.39 -10.11 -13.28
N ASP A 71 13.52 -9.56 -14.48
CA ASP A 71 14.32 -8.36 -14.73
C ASP A 71 13.54 -7.04 -14.51
N THR A 72 12.29 -7.13 -14.04
CA THR A 72 11.42 -5.96 -13.84
C THR A 72 11.39 -5.56 -12.36
N SER A 73 11.88 -4.35 -12.06
CA SER A 73 11.70 -3.70 -10.76
C SER A 73 10.37 -2.94 -10.71
N TYR A 74 9.77 -2.83 -9.53
CA TYR A 74 8.58 -2.02 -9.26
C TYR A 74 8.82 -1.14 -8.04
N PHE A 75 8.27 0.06 -8.13
CA PHE A 75 8.41 1.16 -7.18
C PHE A 75 9.76 1.87 -7.23
N TYR A 76 9.69 3.18 -7.02
CA TYR A 76 10.81 4.10 -7.12
C TYR A 76 11.71 3.94 -5.89
N ALA A 77 12.96 3.55 -6.11
CA ALA A 77 13.96 3.38 -5.06
C ALA A 77 15.36 3.76 -5.59
N PRO A 78 15.72 5.05 -5.60
CA PRO A 78 16.98 5.50 -6.16
C PRO A 78 18.17 5.19 -5.24
N ALA A 79 19.09 4.35 -5.71
CA ALA A 79 20.29 3.91 -4.98
C ALA A 79 21.25 5.04 -4.56
N SER A 80 21.23 6.18 -5.25
CA SER A 80 22.07 7.34 -4.91
C SER A 80 21.61 8.10 -3.66
N GLN A 81 20.45 7.77 -3.11
CA GLN A 81 19.93 8.44 -1.92
C GLN A 81 20.42 7.77 -0.63
N THR A 82 21.70 7.95 -0.26
CA THR A 82 22.24 7.57 1.07
C THR A 82 21.95 8.63 2.15
N ALA A 83 20.77 9.24 2.15
CA ALA A 83 20.56 10.57 2.76
C ALA A 83 19.59 10.55 3.99
N PRO A 84 19.50 11.64 4.80
CA PRO A 84 18.72 11.71 6.05
C PRO A 84 17.18 11.76 5.84
N PRO A 85 16.34 11.55 6.88
CA PRO A 85 14.88 11.43 6.76
C PRO A 85 14.21 12.54 5.92
N TRP A 86 13.10 12.22 5.25
CA TRP A 86 12.35 13.12 4.34
C TRP A 86 12.14 14.55 4.88
N ASN A 87 11.92 14.69 6.18
CA ASN A 87 11.72 15.99 6.84
C ASN A 87 12.96 16.90 6.89
N SER A 88 14.14 16.40 6.50
CA SER A 88 15.40 17.15 6.52
C SER A 88 15.86 17.64 5.14
N ASP A 89 15.30 17.10 4.04
CA ASP A 89 15.56 17.57 2.68
C ASP A 89 14.28 17.55 1.82
N PRO A 90 13.66 18.71 1.58
CA PRO A 90 12.45 18.82 0.76
C PRO A 90 12.68 18.53 -0.73
N ASN A 91 13.94 18.34 -1.18
CA ASN A 91 14.27 17.98 -2.57
C ASN A 91 14.42 16.48 -2.80
N ARG A 92 14.25 15.64 -1.77
CA ARG A 92 14.30 14.19 -1.93
C ARG A 92 12.98 13.69 -2.56
N TYR A 93 12.96 12.47 -3.08
CA TYR A 93 11.70 11.85 -3.48
C TYR A 93 11.42 10.72 -2.51
N PRO A 94 10.22 10.64 -1.92
CA PRO A 94 9.85 9.48 -1.14
C PRO A 94 9.85 8.24 -2.07
N ALA A 95 10.24 7.11 -1.50
CA ALA A 95 10.56 5.89 -2.24
C ALA A 95 9.70 4.71 -1.77
N GLY A 96 9.50 3.72 -2.63
CA GLY A 96 8.81 2.48 -2.34
C GLY A 96 7.30 2.62 -2.13
N THR A 97 6.80 1.89 -1.14
CA THR A 97 5.38 1.88 -0.74
C THR A 97 5.22 2.02 0.78
N PRO A 98 5.58 3.19 1.36
CA PRO A 98 5.35 3.44 2.77
C PRO A 98 3.86 3.47 3.08
N MET A 99 3.52 2.84 4.19
CA MET A 99 2.20 2.99 4.79
C MET A 99 2.07 4.31 5.53
N GLU A 100 0.93 4.97 5.37
CA GLU A 100 0.56 6.15 6.14
C GLU A 100 -0.87 6.00 6.69
N PHE A 101 -1.06 6.52 7.90
CA PHE A 101 -2.37 6.77 8.49
C PHE A 101 -2.59 8.27 8.61
N ASP A 102 -3.76 8.73 8.18
CA ASP A 102 -4.25 10.10 8.35
C ASP A 102 -3.38 11.15 7.65
N LEU A 103 -3.63 11.33 6.35
CA LEU A 103 -3.02 12.40 5.55
C LEU A 103 -3.47 13.80 6.00
N GLY A 104 -4.59 13.91 6.72
CA GLY A 104 -5.28 15.17 7.03
C GLY A 104 -6.28 15.59 5.96
N ASP A 105 -6.24 14.93 4.80
CA ASP A 105 -7.29 14.98 3.78
C ASP A 105 -8.49 14.12 4.21
N PHE A 106 -9.62 14.25 3.50
CA PHE A 106 -10.89 13.57 3.80
C PHE A 106 -11.49 13.90 5.19
N ASP A 107 -11.03 14.99 5.82
CA ASP A 107 -11.43 15.41 7.17
C ASP A 107 -11.14 14.37 8.27
N ILE A 108 -10.16 13.48 8.02
CA ILE A 108 -9.70 12.49 9.00
C ILE A 108 -8.28 12.86 9.44
N ARG A 109 -8.09 12.95 10.75
CA ARG A 109 -6.84 13.35 11.40
C ARG A 109 -6.39 12.27 12.39
N PRO A 110 -5.09 12.24 12.77
CA PRO A 110 -4.60 11.29 13.76
C PRO A 110 -5.43 11.32 15.05
N PRO A 111 -5.83 10.16 15.61
CA PRO A 111 -6.63 10.10 16.82
C PRO A 111 -6.01 10.89 17.99
N GLY A 112 -6.83 11.70 18.65
CA GLY A 112 -6.42 12.59 19.73
C GLY A 112 -5.83 13.93 19.30
N PHE A 113 -5.59 14.18 18.00
CA PHE A 113 -5.05 15.48 17.57
C PHE A 113 -6.00 16.63 17.90
N ASP A 114 -7.30 16.46 17.65
CA ASP A 114 -8.32 17.49 17.90
C ASP A 114 -8.66 17.65 19.38
N ASP A 115 -8.39 16.64 20.20
CA ASP A 115 -8.61 16.67 21.65
C ASP A 115 -7.48 17.37 22.41
N THR A 116 -6.45 17.83 21.69
CA THR A 116 -5.29 18.48 22.28
C THR A 116 -5.12 19.91 21.78
N THR A 117 -4.32 20.69 22.50
CA THR A 117 -3.95 22.05 22.10
C THR A 117 -2.44 22.22 22.14
N PHE A 118 -1.87 22.94 21.17
CA PHE A 118 -0.44 23.22 21.16
C PHE A 118 -0.03 24.00 22.43
N GLY A 119 0.93 23.47 23.19
CA GLY A 119 1.40 24.04 24.46
C GLY A 119 0.41 23.87 25.62
N GLY A 120 -0.67 23.11 25.43
CA GLY A 120 -1.61 22.76 26.49
C GLY A 120 -1.08 21.70 27.44
N ALA A 121 -1.83 21.42 28.51
CA ALA A 121 -1.51 20.34 29.45
C ALA A 121 -1.59 18.94 28.80
N GLN A 122 -2.40 18.81 27.75
CA GLN A 122 -2.52 17.63 26.90
C GLN A 122 -2.21 18.07 25.46
N ASP A 123 -0.99 17.81 25.00
CA ASP A 123 -0.49 18.17 23.67
C ASP A 123 0.08 16.97 22.91
N GLU A 124 -0.26 15.76 23.36
CA GLU A 124 0.14 14.47 22.81
C GLU A 124 -1.01 13.78 22.07
N PHE A 125 -0.72 13.23 20.90
CA PHE A 125 -1.70 12.51 20.08
C PHE A 125 -1.08 11.26 19.46
N MET A 126 -1.92 10.36 18.98
CA MET A 126 -1.52 9.08 18.43
C MET A 126 -1.53 9.14 16.91
N LYS A 127 -0.43 8.75 16.24
CA LYS A 127 -0.44 8.46 14.80
C LYS A 127 -0.14 6.98 14.61
N ILE A 128 -1.14 6.24 14.12
CA ILE A 128 -1.04 4.79 13.90
C ILE A 128 0.08 4.51 12.89
N GLY A 129 0.89 3.49 13.14
CA GLY A 129 2.07 3.19 12.31
C GLY A 129 3.32 4.01 12.67
N VAL A 130 3.18 5.16 13.34
CA VAL A 130 4.33 6.02 13.72
C VAL A 130 4.62 5.98 15.22
N GLY A 131 3.60 6.18 16.06
CA GLY A 131 3.75 6.18 17.52
C GLY A 131 3.02 7.31 18.23
N LEU A 132 3.48 7.60 19.45
CA LEU A 132 3.00 8.69 20.28
C LEU A 132 3.74 9.98 19.89
N LEU A 133 2.99 10.98 19.46
CA LEU A 133 3.53 12.26 18.98
C LEU A 133 3.12 13.40 19.90
N LYS A 134 3.99 14.40 19.99
CA LYS A 134 3.71 15.67 20.66
C LYS A 134 3.66 16.81 19.66
N ARG A 135 2.68 17.70 19.82
CA ARG A 135 2.54 18.89 18.98
C ARG A 135 3.71 19.84 19.16
N THR A 136 4.31 20.25 18.05
CA THR A 136 5.42 21.22 18.00
C THR A 136 5.04 22.52 17.30
N VAL A 137 3.85 22.56 16.71
CA VAL A 137 3.30 23.70 15.97
C VAL A 137 1.83 23.90 16.34
N SER A 138 1.36 25.14 16.25
CA SER A 138 -0.05 25.49 16.38
C SER A 138 -0.82 25.31 15.06
N GLY A 139 -2.14 25.27 15.14
CA GLY A 139 -3.02 25.15 13.97
C GLY A 139 -3.41 23.72 13.62
N ASN A 140 -3.96 23.54 12.42
CA ASN A 140 -4.49 22.26 11.95
C ASN A 140 -3.38 21.22 11.76
N TYR A 141 -3.77 19.96 11.81
CA TYR A 141 -2.86 18.87 11.49
C TYR A 141 -2.36 19.01 10.04
N HIS A 142 -1.06 18.85 9.86
CA HIS A 142 -0.44 18.67 8.56
C HIS A 142 0.65 17.60 8.68
N GLN A 143 0.66 16.65 7.75
CA GLN A 143 1.54 15.48 7.69
C GLN A 143 3.04 15.83 7.57
N ASN A 144 3.36 17.02 7.03
CA ASN A 144 4.75 17.48 6.91
C ASN A 144 5.26 18.25 8.13
N ASN A 145 4.43 18.46 9.17
CA ASN A 145 4.89 19.13 10.38
C ASN A 145 5.87 18.24 11.16
N ALA A 146 6.90 18.86 11.74
CA ALA A 146 7.91 18.17 12.52
C ALA A 146 7.44 17.91 13.97
N TYR A 147 6.43 17.06 14.14
CA TYR A 147 5.99 16.63 15.47
C TYR A 147 7.12 15.89 16.21
N GLN A 148 7.16 16.01 17.54
CA GLN A 148 8.14 15.30 18.34
C GLN A 148 7.64 13.87 18.57
N LEU A 149 8.42 12.87 18.18
CA LEU A 149 8.17 11.48 18.53
C LEU A 149 8.54 11.24 20.00
N LEU A 150 7.57 10.83 20.80
CA LEU A 150 7.77 10.46 22.20
C LEU A 150 8.07 8.97 22.37
N GLY A 151 7.63 8.14 21.42
CA GLY A 151 8.03 6.74 21.33
C GLY A 151 7.01 5.85 20.64
N ALA A 152 7.48 4.67 20.26
CA ALA A 152 6.72 3.52 19.78
C ALA A 152 7.48 2.26 20.17
N ASN A 153 6.77 1.20 20.55
CA ASN A 153 7.37 -0.12 20.72
C ASN A 153 7.10 -0.91 19.44
N THR A 154 8.14 -1.15 18.64
CA THR A 154 8.03 -1.85 17.35
C THR A 154 8.89 -3.11 17.37
N THR A 155 8.34 -4.21 16.87
CA THR A 155 9.04 -5.49 16.70
C THR A 155 8.81 -6.02 15.29
N ALA A 156 9.79 -6.78 14.79
CA ALA A 156 9.69 -7.47 13.51
C ALA A 156 10.21 -8.91 13.67
N ASN A 157 9.45 -9.87 13.16
CA ASN A 157 9.83 -11.28 13.08
C ASN A 157 9.93 -11.68 11.61
N TRP A 158 11.13 -12.06 11.18
CA TRP A 158 11.46 -12.29 9.77
C TRP A 158 11.53 -13.79 9.44
N ASN A 159 11.15 -14.13 8.20
CA ASN A 159 11.38 -15.42 7.53
C ASN A 159 11.78 -15.12 6.08
N ASP A 160 12.19 -16.13 5.30
CA ASP A 160 12.64 -15.95 3.92
C ASP A 160 11.61 -15.28 3.01
N ALA A 161 10.31 -15.60 3.16
CA ALA A 161 9.24 -15.13 2.28
C ALA A 161 8.11 -14.40 3.04
N SER A 162 8.33 -14.04 4.31
CA SER A 162 7.33 -13.36 5.13
C SER A 162 7.94 -12.61 6.30
N ALA A 163 7.21 -11.63 6.82
CA ALA A 163 7.55 -10.95 8.05
C ALA A 163 6.29 -10.56 8.83
N VAL A 164 6.35 -10.58 10.15
CA VAL A 164 5.28 -10.08 11.04
C VAL A 164 5.81 -8.88 11.80
N PHE A 165 5.11 -7.77 11.71
CA PHE A 165 5.40 -6.52 12.40
C PHE A 165 4.34 -6.25 13.44
N THR A 166 4.76 -5.78 14.61
CA THR A 166 3.84 -5.34 15.66
C THR A 166 4.29 -3.98 16.16
N GLN A 167 3.35 -3.05 16.33
CA GLN A 167 3.61 -1.77 16.99
C GLN A 167 2.54 -1.45 18.01
N THR A 168 3.00 -0.98 19.17
CA THR A 168 2.16 -0.45 20.24
C THR A 168 2.68 0.90 20.70
N LEU A 169 1.82 1.69 21.34
CA LEU A 169 2.27 2.87 22.06
C LEU A 169 2.97 2.50 23.37
N PRO A 170 3.96 3.30 23.83
CA PRO A 170 4.61 3.10 25.12
C PRO A 170 3.65 3.30 26.32
N ARG A 171 2.56 4.04 26.12
CA ARG A 171 1.45 4.26 27.07
C ARG A 171 0.19 4.71 26.31
N GLU A 172 -0.93 4.72 27.00
CA GLU A 172 -2.13 5.44 26.54
C GLU A 172 -1.88 6.96 26.56
N THR A 173 -2.45 7.70 25.61
CA THR A 173 -2.42 9.17 25.64
C THR A 173 -3.19 9.69 26.85
N ASP A 174 -2.88 10.90 27.32
CA ASP A 174 -3.66 11.55 28.38
C ASP A 174 -5.13 11.80 27.98
N THR A 175 -5.41 11.76 26.67
CA THR A 175 -6.75 11.88 26.09
C THR A 175 -7.47 10.55 25.91
N GLY A 176 -6.85 9.39 26.20
CA GLY A 176 -7.51 8.08 26.22
C GLY A 176 -7.34 7.21 24.97
N TYR A 177 -6.35 7.50 24.12
CA TYR A 177 -6.09 6.76 22.88
C TYR A 177 -4.91 5.79 23.02
N ARG A 178 -5.10 4.57 22.48
CA ARG A 178 -4.04 3.56 22.38
C ARG A 178 -4.38 2.56 21.28
N TYR A 179 -3.38 2.11 20.54
CA TYR A 179 -3.53 1.02 19.58
C TYR A 179 -2.50 -0.08 19.78
N GLU A 180 -2.82 -1.23 19.19
CA GLU A 180 -1.88 -2.24 18.75
C GLU A 180 -2.15 -2.53 17.27
N LEU A 181 -1.10 -2.46 16.45
CA LEU A 181 -1.17 -2.71 15.01
C LEU A 181 -0.25 -3.89 14.71
N GLU A 182 -0.82 -4.99 14.25
CA GLU A 182 -0.10 -6.09 13.64
C GLU A 182 -0.20 -5.98 12.12
N THR A 183 0.91 -6.22 11.43
CA THR A 183 0.95 -6.31 9.98
C THR A 183 1.75 -7.54 9.61
N THR A 184 1.10 -8.49 8.94
CA THR A 184 1.81 -9.61 8.35
C THR A 184 1.99 -9.40 6.85
N MET A 185 3.23 -9.51 6.40
CA MET A 185 3.60 -9.45 5.00
C MET A 185 4.04 -10.83 4.50
N ARG A 186 3.57 -11.26 3.33
CA ARG A 186 3.86 -12.60 2.76
C ARG A 186 4.02 -12.55 1.25
N LEU A 187 4.92 -13.37 0.71
CA LEU A 187 5.09 -13.56 -0.72
C LEU A 187 4.45 -14.86 -1.19
N VAL A 188 3.47 -14.77 -2.09
CA VAL A 188 2.75 -15.92 -2.65
C VAL A 188 2.76 -15.85 -4.17
N ARG A 189 3.54 -16.72 -4.82
CA ARG A 189 3.78 -16.63 -6.28
C ARG A 189 4.31 -15.22 -6.63
N ASN A 190 3.66 -14.53 -7.57
CA ASN A 190 3.96 -13.16 -7.96
C ASN A 190 3.18 -12.11 -7.15
N GLN A 191 2.74 -12.45 -5.93
CA GLN A 191 1.98 -11.56 -5.07
C GLN A 191 2.75 -11.20 -3.81
N LEU A 192 2.61 -9.93 -3.42
CA LEU A 192 2.94 -9.41 -2.10
C LEU A 192 1.62 -9.15 -1.38
N GLN A 193 1.41 -9.82 -0.25
CA GLN A 193 0.19 -9.74 0.54
C GLN A 193 0.49 -9.09 1.89
N PHE A 194 -0.41 -8.21 2.31
CA PHE A 194 -0.44 -7.61 3.64
C PHE A 194 -1.76 -7.98 4.31
N ASP A 195 -1.67 -8.58 5.49
CA ASP A 195 -2.78 -8.76 6.41
C ASP A 195 -2.58 -7.79 7.59
N TYR A 196 -3.57 -6.94 7.86
CA TYR A 196 -3.50 -5.95 8.94
C TYR A 196 -4.51 -6.32 10.03
N GLU A 197 -4.10 -6.13 11.29
CA GLU A 197 -5.01 -6.16 12.44
C GLU A 197 -4.76 -4.92 13.31
N LEU A 198 -5.78 -4.08 13.47
CA LEU A 198 -5.72 -2.89 14.30
C LEU A 198 -6.67 -3.03 15.48
N THR A 199 -6.10 -3.07 16.68
CA THR A 199 -6.82 -3.16 17.94
C THR A 199 -6.84 -1.82 18.66
N ASN A 200 -8.01 -1.37 19.08
CA ASN A 200 -8.16 -0.23 19.97
C ASN A 200 -8.02 -0.69 21.43
N ASN A 201 -6.86 -0.42 22.02
CA ASN A 201 -6.54 -0.75 23.40
C ASN A 201 -6.71 0.45 24.36
N GLY A 202 -7.34 1.54 23.89
CA GLY A 202 -7.63 2.73 24.69
C GLY A 202 -9.08 2.78 25.15
N THR A 203 -9.49 3.94 25.68
CA THR A 203 -10.86 4.17 26.18
C THR A 203 -11.75 4.90 25.20
N ASN A 204 -11.18 5.59 24.21
CA ASN A 204 -11.94 6.33 23.20
C ASN A 204 -12.03 5.56 21.89
N ALA A 205 -13.20 5.58 21.28
CA ALA A 205 -13.34 5.17 19.88
C ALA A 205 -12.51 6.11 18.99
N PHE A 206 -12.02 5.61 17.87
CA PHE A 206 -11.35 6.43 16.88
C PHE A 206 -11.72 6.05 15.46
N GLU A 207 -11.52 7.02 14.56
CA GLU A 207 -11.50 6.81 13.12
C GLU A 207 -10.09 7.10 12.61
N THR A 208 -9.69 6.43 11.54
CA THR A 208 -8.40 6.66 10.88
C THR A 208 -8.52 6.31 9.40
N ALA A 209 -7.67 6.89 8.56
CA ALA A 209 -7.58 6.61 7.13
C ALA A 209 -6.23 5.98 6.79
N GLN A 210 -6.23 4.74 6.32
CA GLN A 210 -5.02 4.00 5.94
C GLN A 210 -4.85 3.92 4.42
N TYR A 211 -3.61 4.07 3.97
CA TYR A 211 -3.23 3.87 2.58
C TYR A 211 -1.71 3.60 2.46
N LEU A 212 -1.28 3.26 1.23
CA LEU A 212 0.12 3.12 0.87
C LEU A 212 0.46 4.18 -0.19
N HIS A 213 1.62 4.82 -0.07
CA HIS A 213 2.15 5.68 -1.14
C HIS A 213 2.86 4.84 -2.18
N ASN A 214 2.16 4.41 -3.22
CA ASN A 214 2.76 3.53 -4.23
C ASN A 214 3.61 4.33 -5.22
N PHE A 215 4.77 4.85 -4.83
CA PHE A 215 5.66 5.63 -5.69
C PHE A 215 6.11 4.79 -6.89
N THR A 216 5.32 4.81 -7.95
CA THR A 216 5.35 3.87 -9.06
C THR A 216 6.43 4.24 -10.04
N TYR A 217 7.28 3.26 -10.30
CA TYR A 217 8.37 3.31 -11.25
C TYR A 217 8.63 1.86 -11.64
N ILE A 218 8.20 1.46 -12.83
CA ILE A 218 8.23 0.07 -13.28
C ILE A 218 9.37 -0.07 -14.29
N GLY A 219 10.17 -1.11 -14.18
CA GLY A 219 11.28 -1.41 -15.10
C GLY A 219 12.33 -0.30 -15.24
N GLY A 220 12.47 0.59 -14.26
CA GLY A 220 13.40 1.71 -14.36
C GLY A 220 12.89 2.87 -15.24
N GLU A 221 11.59 2.91 -15.54
CA GLU A 221 11.02 3.90 -16.46
C GLU A 221 9.97 4.80 -15.78
N SER A 222 10.05 6.08 -16.13
CA SER A 222 9.06 7.08 -15.74
C SER A 222 7.73 6.84 -16.45
N PRO A 223 6.59 7.28 -15.87
CA PRO A 223 5.32 7.22 -16.58
C PRO A 223 5.43 7.91 -17.94
N SER A 224 4.87 7.28 -18.96
CA SER A 224 4.86 7.79 -20.33
C SER A 224 3.44 7.93 -20.85
N SER A 225 3.31 8.65 -21.96
CA SER A 225 2.04 8.81 -22.68
C SER A 225 1.38 7.47 -22.99
N GLY A 226 0.16 7.29 -22.48
CA GLY A 226 -0.60 6.04 -22.57
C GLY A 226 -0.35 5.04 -21.44
N SER A 227 0.52 5.33 -20.47
CA SER A 227 0.48 4.63 -19.17
C SER A 227 -0.85 4.93 -18.49
N GLU A 228 -1.35 4.00 -17.67
CA GLU A 228 -2.72 4.11 -17.17
C GLU A 228 -2.94 3.50 -15.79
N ILE A 229 -3.95 4.04 -15.11
CA ILE A 229 -4.55 3.50 -13.89
C ILE A 229 -5.98 3.15 -14.24
N GLU A 230 -6.34 1.86 -14.18
CA GLU A 230 -7.67 1.35 -14.45
C GLU A 230 -8.34 0.84 -13.17
N VAL A 231 -9.63 1.09 -13.04
CA VAL A 231 -10.48 0.52 -11.99
C VAL A 231 -11.65 -0.27 -12.59
N PRO A 232 -12.24 -1.24 -11.87
CA PRO A 232 -13.33 -2.05 -12.41
C PRO A 232 -14.71 -1.37 -12.41
N TRP A 233 -14.85 -0.14 -11.88
CA TRP A 233 -16.11 0.60 -11.86
C TRP A 233 -16.07 1.86 -12.74
N ASP A 234 -17.24 2.34 -13.16
CA ASP A 234 -17.36 3.66 -13.80
C ASP A 234 -17.13 4.75 -12.75
N PHE A 235 -16.54 5.88 -13.13
CA PHE A 235 -16.34 6.98 -12.21
C PHE A 235 -16.38 8.32 -12.94
N SER A 236 -16.44 9.41 -12.19
CA SER A 236 -16.17 10.75 -12.67
C SER A 236 -15.02 11.32 -11.86
N VAL A 237 -13.88 11.54 -12.52
CA VAL A 237 -12.67 12.00 -11.82
C VAL A 237 -12.91 13.34 -11.14
N GLN A 238 -12.43 13.47 -9.91
CA GLN A 238 -12.43 14.70 -9.15
C GLN A 238 -11.01 15.26 -9.03
N GLY A 239 -10.88 16.54 -8.71
CA GLY A 239 -9.58 17.19 -8.59
C GLY A 239 -8.96 17.58 -9.94
N ASN A 240 -7.72 18.05 -9.89
CA ASN A 240 -7.06 18.64 -11.04
C ASN A 240 -6.18 17.62 -11.77
N LEU A 241 -6.45 17.44 -13.06
CA LEU A 241 -5.67 16.59 -13.97
C LEU A 241 -4.44 17.31 -14.55
N ASN A 242 -4.41 18.64 -14.55
CA ASN A 242 -3.33 19.51 -15.03
C ASN A 242 -2.79 19.21 -16.45
N GLY A 243 -3.58 18.55 -17.28
CA GLY A 243 -3.16 18.06 -18.60
C GLY A 243 -2.14 16.90 -18.54
N VAL A 244 -1.80 16.43 -17.34
CA VAL A 244 -0.95 15.26 -17.07
C VAL A 244 -1.72 13.98 -17.37
N LEU A 245 -2.97 13.95 -16.91
CA LEU A 245 -3.87 12.82 -17.03
C LEU A 245 -5.12 13.23 -17.81
N GLN A 246 -5.77 12.25 -18.41
CA GLN A 246 -7.12 12.36 -18.92
C GLN A 246 -7.93 11.14 -18.49
N GLN A 247 -9.23 11.32 -18.29
CA GLN A 247 -10.11 10.18 -18.06
C GLN A 247 -10.53 9.57 -19.40
N ASP A 248 -10.41 8.25 -19.51
CA ASP A 248 -10.93 7.44 -20.62
C ASP A 248 -11.75 6.26 -20.05
N GLY A 249 -13.06 6.41 -20.00
CA GLY A 249 -13.95 5.45 -19.35
C GLY A 249 -13.55 5.20 -17.89
N ARG A 250 -13.17 3.96 -17.58
CA ARG A 250 -12.71 3.50 -16.26
C ARG A 250 -11.20 3.64 -16.05
N LYS A 251 -10.54 4.49 -16.83
CA LYS A 251 -9.10 4.69 -16.79
C LYS A 251 -8.74 6.16 -16.56
N LEU A 252 -7.67 6.39 -15.82
CA LEU A 252 -6.86 7.60 -15.92
C LEU A 252 -5.64 7.29 -16.76
N VAL A 253 -5.47 8.02 -17.87
CA VAL A 253 -4.42 7.78 -18.86
C VAL A 253 -3.46 8.97 -18.88
N TYR A 254 -2.17 8.70 -18.84
CA TYR A 254 -1.11 9.70 -18.93
C TYR A 254 -1.02 10.30 -20.33
N ASN A 255 -0.88 11.61 -20.38
CA ASN A 255 -0.56 12.40 -21.57
C ASN A 255 0.95 12.66 -21.65
N ASP A 256 1.39 13.38 -22.68
CA ASP A 256 2.81 13.74 -22.87
C ASP A 256 3.36 14.71 -21.80
N ASN A 257 2.50 15.36 -20.99
CA ASN A 257 2.89 16.38 -20.01
C ASN A 257 3.16 15.82 -18.60
N VAL A 258 4.01 14.81 -18.47
CA VAL A 258 4.25 14.12 -17.17
C VAL A 258 4.97 14.98 -16.13
N ASN A 259 5.61 16.09 -16.53
CA ASN A 259 6.39 16.98 -15.65
C ASN A 259 5.54 18.10 -15.00
N ARG A 260 4.28 17.82 -14.66
CA ARG A 260 3.42 18.76 -13.93
C ARG A 260 2.78 18.01 -12.77
N GLY A 261 2.62 18.72 -11.65
CA GLY A 261 1.93 18.13 -10.51
C GLY A 261 0.46 17.90 -10.83
N ALA A 262 -0.11 16.80 -10.38
CA ALA A 262 -1.55 16.51 -10.48
C ALA A 262 -1.99 15.69 -9.27
N LYS A 263 -3.23 15.88 -8.84
CA LYS A 263 -3.81 15.13 -7.72
C LYS A 263 -5.27 14.81 -7.96
N PRO A 264 -5.61 14.03 -9.01
CA PRO A 264 -6.97 13.57 -9.19
C PRO A 264 -7.37 12.55 -8.12
N VAL A 265 -8.67 12.42 -7.93
CA VAL A 265 -9.31 11.42 -7.09
C VAL A 265 -10.33 10.65 -7.93
N ILE A 266 -10.23 9.34 -7.92
CA ILE A 266 -11.25 8.40 -8.38
C ILE A 266 -12.19 8.14 -7.19
N PRO A 267 -13.41 8.69 -7.20
CA PRO A 267 -14.37 8.45 -6.15
C PRO A 267 -14.91 7.01 -6.19
N VAL A 268 -15.54 6.61 -5.10
CA VAL A 268 -16.16 5.28 -4.90
C VAL A 268 -17.68 5.34 -4.93
N ASP A 269 -18.27 6.48 -5.34
CA ASP A 269 -19.72 6.68 -5.45
C ASP A 269 -20.40 5.68 -6.39
N GLN A 270 -19.67 5.19 -7.38
CA GLN A 270 -20.14 4.27 -8.42
C GLN A 270 -19.57 2.86 -8.31
N ILE A 271 -18.91 2.51 -7.19
CA ILE A 271 -18.23 1.22 -7.03
C ILE A 271 -19.20 0.02 -7.07
N GLY A 272 -20.40 0.16 -6.50
CA GLY A 272 -21.37 -0.94 -6.40
C GLY A 272 -20.77 -2.20 -5.76
N ASP A 273 -20.96 -3.36 -6.41
CA ASP A 273 -20.37 -4.64 -6.01
C ASP A 273 -18.98 -4.91 -6.64
N ALA A 274 -18.40 -3.94 -7.35
CA ALA A 274 -17.10 -4.11 -7.99
C ALA A 274 -16.00 -4.29 -6.93
N PRO A 275 -14.96 -5.10 -7.21
CA PRO A 275 -13.85 -5.25 -6.28
C PRO A 275 -13.12 -3.92 -6.10
N TYR A 276 -12.70 -3.62 -4.86
CA TYR A 276 -11.92 -2.43 -4.56
C TYR A 276 -10.45 -2.66 -4.92
N GLU A 277 -10.14 -2.43 -6.19
CA GLU A 277 -8.83 -2.66 -6.77
C GLU A 277 -8.49 -1.60 -7.83
N MET A 278 -7.20 -1.49 -8.12
CA MET A 278 -6.70 -0.76 -9.28
C MET A 278 -5.65 -1.58 -10.02
N LEU A 279 -5.55 -1.35 -11.32
CA LEU A 279 -4.53 -1.90 -12.19
C LEU A 279 -3.72 -0.76 -12.78
N VAL A 280 -2.40 -0.81 -12.58
CA VAL A 280 -1.47 0.17 -13.10
C VAL A 280 -0.68 -0.48 -14.24
N ARG A 281 -0.65 0.16 -15.40
CA ARG A 281 0.09 -0.31 -16.58
C ARG A 281 1.06 0.77 -17.06
N GLN A 282 2.32 0.42 -17.25
CA GLN A 282 3.30 1.29 -17.92
C GLN A 282 3.47 0.84 -19.38
N LYS A 283 3.06 1.72 -20.30
CA LYS A 283 2.97 1.38 -21.73
C LYS A 283 4.33 1.09 -22.38
N ASN A 284 5.40 1.77 -21.96
CA ASN A 284 6.71 1.64 -22.61
C ASN A 284 7.33 0.25 -22.49
N ILE A 285 7.00 -0.47 -21.41
CA ILE A 285 7.62 -1.74 -21.06
C ILE A 285 6.62 -2.90 -20.97
N ASP A 286 5.33 -2.64 -21.24
CA ASP A 286 4.24 -3.62 -21.18
C ASP A 286 4.16 -4.38 -19.83
N GLU A 287 4.47 -3.69 -18.74
CA GLU A 287 4.48 -4.23 -17.38
C GLU A 287 3.42 -3.58 -16.51
N GLN A 288 2.97 -4.33 -15.51
CA GLN A 288 1.79 -3.99 -14.74
C GLN A 288 1.93 -4.41 -13.28
N TYR A 289 1.16 -3.76 -12.41
CA TYR A 289 0.79 -4.34 -11.13
C TYR A 289 -0.68 -4.02 -10.81
N ARG A 290 -1.31 -4.91 -10.05
CA ARG A 290 -2.65 -4.70 -9.48
C ARG A 290 -2.53 -4.58 -7.98
N GLU A 291 -3.16 -3.58 -7.39
CA GLU A 291 -3.42 -3.52 -5.95
C GLU A 291 -4.90 -3.83 -5.71
N GLN A 292 -5.18 -4.81 -4.86
CA GLN A 292 -6.53 -5.14 -4.39
C GLN A 292 -6.62 -4.98 -2.89
N VAL A 293 -7.71 -4.40 -2.40
CA VAL A 293 -7.99 -4.23 -0.98
C VAL A 293 -9.25 -5.03 -0.61
N LEU A 294 -9.15 -5.88 0.40
CA LEU A 294 -10.31 -6.61 0.93
C LEU A 294 -10.65 -6.04 2.31
N LEU A 295 -11.89 -5.55 2.43
CA LEU A 295 -12.42 -4.97 3.65
C LEU A 295 -13.31 -5.98 4.37
N PRO A 296 -13.30 -5.98 5.72
CA PRO A 296 -14.20 -6.80 6.51
C PRO A 296 -15.65 -6.27 6.43
N ASP A 297 -16.60 -7.13 6.78
CA ASP A 297 -17.96 -6.68 7.04
C ASP A 297 -17.99 -5.75 8.27
N SER A 298 -18.75 -4.67 8.18
CA SER A 298 -18.98 -3.77 9.31
C SER A 298 -19.77 -4.47 10.42
N THR A 299 -19.35 -4.23 11.66
CA THR A 299 -20.00 -4.70 12.88
C THR A 299 -20.54 -3.52 13.69
N ARG A 300 -21.07 -3.77 14.89
CA ARG A 300 -21.45 -2.70 15.83
C ARG A 300 -20.26 -1.95 16.41
N THR A 301 -19.08 -2.55 16.40
CA THR A 301 -17.87 -2.05 17.08
C THR A 301 -16.76 -1.67 16.11
N THR A 302 -16.88 -2.05 14.84
CA THR A 302 -15.88 -1.81 13.80
C THR A 302 -16.54 -1.55 12.44
N SER A 303 -15.95 -0.70 11.62
CA SER A 303 -16.31 -0.56 10.21
C SER A 303 -15.09 -0.25 9.36
N ALA A 304 -15.13 -0.69 8.11
CA ALA A 304 -14.14 -0.37 7.09
C ALA A 304 -14.85 0.06 5.81
N GLU A 305 -14.44 1.19 5.24
CA GLU A 305 -15.09 1.77 4.07
C GLU A 305 -14.03 2.22 3.04
N PRO A 306 -14.26 1.99 1.74
CA PRO A 306 -13.40 2.56 0.71
C PRO A 306 -13.60 4.08 0.71
N LEU A 307 -12.52 4.85 0.65
CA LEU A 307 -12.59 6.33 0.57
C LEU A 307 -12.40 6.85 -0.85
N GLY A 308 -11.68 6.11 -1.70
CA GLY A 308 -11.32 6.53 -3.04
C GLY A 308 -9.89 6.19 -3.40
N ILE A 309 -9.52 6.44 -4.64
CA ILE A 309 -8.14 6.31 -5.09
C ILE A 309 -7.64 7.70 -5.47
N ALA A 310 -6.65 8.23 -4.77
CA ALA A 310 -6.00 9.46 -5.22
C ALA A 310 -4.78 9.11 -6.06
N THR A 311 -4.36 9.99 -6.97
CA THR A 311 -3.08 9.83 -7.66
C THR A 311 -2.24 11.06 -7.45
N TRP A 312 -1.17 10.96 -6.68
CA TRP A 312 -0.21 12.03 -6.54
C TRP A 312 0.85 11.95 -7.64
N ASN A 313 0.92 13.00 -8.45
CA ASN A 313 1.99 13.24 -9.41
C ASN A 313 2.77 14.45 -8.92
N ASP A 314 4.08 14.30 -8.73
CA ASP A 314 4.94 15.45 -8.52
C ASP A 314 5.25 16.16 -9.85
N SER A 315 5.83 17.36 -9.76
CA SER A 315 6.24 18.12 -10.95
C SER A 315 7.52 17.61 -11.61
N SER A 316 8.16 16.57 -11.08
CA SER A 316 9.38 16.00 -11.65
C SER A 316 9.09 15.03 -12.79
N GLY A 317 7.91 14.40 -12.77
CA GLY A 317 7.51 13.37 -13.73
C GLY A 317 8.30 12.06 -13.59
N VAL A 318 9.17 11.93 -12.59
CA VAL A 318 10.02 10.74 -12.41
C VAL A 318 9.17 9.52 -12.02
N GLN A 319 8.25 9.70 -11.08
CA GLN A 319 7.37 8.68 -10.53
C GLN A 319 5.95 9.24 -10.33
N PHE A 320 4.99 8.36 -10.02
CA PHE A 320 3.65 8.75 -9.60
C PHE A 320 3.11 7.81 -8.53
N SER A 321 2.23 8.28 -7.66
CA SER A 321 1.70 7.49 -6.52
C SER A 321 0.18 7.36 -6.61
N PRO A 322 -0.35 6.28 -7.21
CA PRO A 322 -1.75 5.95 -7.06
C PRO A 322 -1.96 5.30 -5.69
N GLU A 323 -2.92 5.80 -4.93
CA GLU A 323 -3.06 5.58 -3.50
C GLU A 323 -4.49 5.15 -3.19
N VAL A 324 -4.68 3.91 -2.73
CA VAL A 324 -6.00 3.35 -2.42
C VAL A 324 -6.33 3.56 -0.94
N PHE A 325 -7.32 4.39 -0.62
CA PHE A 325 -7.62 4.82 0.75
C PHE A 325 -8.74 4.03 1.41
N VAL A 326 -8.55 3.66 2.67
CA VAL A 326 -9.56 2.98 3.48
C VAL A 326 -9.80 3.78 4.75
N LYS A 327 -11.07 4.07 5.06
CA LYS A 327 -11.50 4.56 6.36
C LYS A 327 -11.74 3.37 7.28
N LEU A 328 -11.24 3.47 8.51
CA LEU A 328 -11.44 2.49 9.56
C LEU A 328 -12.04 3.19 10.77
N SER A 329 -13.06 2.61 11.38
CA SER A 329 -13.61 3.05 12.68
C SER A 329 -13.53 1.90 13.66
N VAL A 330 -12.99 2.14 14.87
CA VAL A 330 -12.69 1.10 15.85
C VAL A 330 -13.12 1.55 17.26
N ALA A 331 -14.12 0.87 17.83
CA ALA A 331 -14.56 1.08 19.20
C ALA A 331 -13.54 0.55 20.23
N PRO A 332 -13.56 1.05 21.49
CA PRO A 332 -12.70 0.56 22.55
C PRO A 332 -12.80 -0.96 22.74
N GLY A 333 -11.65 -1.63 22.85
CA GLY A 333 -11.54 -3.08 23.01
C GLY A 333 -11.88 -3.90 21.75
N ALA A 334 -12.12 -3.25 20.61
CA ALA A 334 -12.39 -3.94 19.35
C ALA A 334 -11.13 -4.04 18.47
N THR A 335 -11.13 -5.05 17.61
CA THR A 335 -10.11 -5.28 16.59
C THR A 335 -10.77 -5.29 15.21
N ILE A 336 -10.17 -4.58 14.26
CA ILE A 336 -10.55 -4.65 12.84
C ILE A 336 -9.41 -5.24 12.03
N ALA A 337 -9.75 -6.10 11.07
CA ALA A 337 -8.77 -6.73 10.18
C ALA A 337 -9.14 -6.50 8.72
N TRP A 338 -8.16 -6.14 7.88
CA TRP A 338 -8.32 -5.96 6.45
C TRP A 338 -7.05 -6.41 5.73
N SER A 339 -7.08 -6.52 4.41
CA SER A 339 -5.90 -6.98 3.65
C SER A 339 -5.67 -6.16 2.39
N ARG A 340 -4.42 -6.18 1.91
CA ARG A 340 -4.00 -5.62 0.62
C ARG A 340 -3.15 -6.64 -0.12
N THR A 341 -3.35 -6.77 -1.42
CA THR A 341 -2.55 -7.65 -2.28
C THR A 341 -2.05 -6.89 -3.49
N PHE A 342 -0.74 -6.85 -3.67
CA PHE A 342 -0.11 -6.47 -4.92
C PHE A 342 0.13 -7.73 -5.75
N THR A 343 -0.26 -7.72 -7.02
CA THR A 343 0.09 -8.76 -8.00
C THR A 343 0.95 -8.13 -9.08
N PHE A 344 2.13 -8.69 -9.36
CA PHE A 344 3.11 -8.13 -10.29
C PHE A 344 3.23 -8.91 -11.61
N GLY A 345 3.46 -8.21 -12.71
CA GLY A 345 3.64 -8.76 -14.05
C GLY A 345 2.43 -8.54 -14.96
N VAL A 346 2.47 -9.09 -16.18
CA VAL A 346 1.33 -9.05 -17.11
C VAL A 346 0.14 -9.77 -16.49
N ILE A 347 -0.91 -9.03 -16.15
CA ILE A 347 -2.16 -9.56 -15.61
C ILE A 347 -3.14 -9.70 -16.79
N PRO A 348 -3.55 -10.94 -17.15
CA PRO A 348 -4.50 -11.12 -18.22
C PRO A 348 -5.79 -10.37 -17.92
N GLU A 349 -6.35 -9.70 -18.92
CA GLU A 349 -7.74 -9.28 -18.86
C GLU A 349 -8.60 -10.49 -18.49
N PRO A 350 -9.63 -10.35 -17.65
CA PRO A 350 -10.62 -11.39 -17.48
C PRO A 350 -11.15 -11.73 -18.86
N SER A 351 -10.77 -12.90 -19.39
CA SER A 351 -11.29 -13.30 -20.70
C SER A 351 -12.81 -13.34 -20.59
N ALA A 352 -13.53 -12.87 -21.61
CA ALA A 352 -15.00 -12.89 -21.65
C ALA A 352 -15.58 -14.29 -21.33
N PHE A 353 -14.76 -15.34 -21.49
CA PHE A 353 -15.06 -16.72 -21.14
C PHE A 353 -15.10 -17.01 -19.62
N VAL A 354 -14.27 -16.34 -18.82
CA VAL A 354 -14.23 -16.51 -17.35
C VAL A 354 -15.42 -15.81 -16.67
N LEU A 355 -15.85 -14.64 -17.16
CA LEU A 355 -17.07 -13.97 -16.67
C LEU A 355 -18.33 -14.82 -16.87
N ALA A 356 -18.40 -15.61 -17.94
CA ALA A 356 -19.53 -16.51 -18.18
C ALA A 356 -19.56 -17.70 -17.20
N LEU A 357 -18.40 -18.18 -16.76
CA LEU A 357 -18.28 -19.32 -15.84
C LEU A 357 -18.58 -18.94 -14.38
N THR A 358 -18.20 -17.73 -13.93
CA THR A 358 -18.58 -17.23 -12.60
C THR A 358 -20.07 -16.89 -12.52
N ALA A 359 -20.67 -16.33 -13.58
CA ALA A 359 -22.12 -16.12 -13.64
C ALA A 359 -22.91 -17.44 -13.60
N ALA A 360 -22.46 -18.47 -14.32
CA ALA A 360 -23.11 -19.79 -14.30
C ALA A 360 -22.96 -20.52 -12.95
N ALA A 361 -21.83 -20.38 -12.26
CA ALA A 361 -21.59 -20.98 -10.95
C ALA A 361 -22.44 -20.32 -9.83
N CYS A 362 -22.73 -19.03 -9.93
CA CYS A 362 -23.63 -18.33 -9.00
C CYS A 362 -25.11 -18.72 -9.18
N PHE A 363 -25.56 -19.00 -10.42
CA PHE A 363 -26.94 -19.46 -10.66
C PHE A 363 -27.17 -20.93 -10.31
N ALA A 364 -26.13 -21.78 -10.35
CA ALA A 364 -26.26 -23.19 -10.00
C ALA A 364 -26.36 -23.45 -8.48
N ARG A 365 -26.02 -22.47 -7.63
CA ARG A 365 -26.15 -22.57 -6.16
C ARG A 365 -27.48 -22.03 -5.60
N ARG A 366 -28.40 -21.56 -6.46
CA ARG A 366 -29.78 -21.20 -6.09
C ARG A 366 -30.78 -22.12 -6.81
N ARG A 367 -30.75 -23.42 -6.50
CA ARG A 367 -31.89 -24.34 -6.65
C ARG A 367 -31.89 -25.37 -5.55
#